data_AF-A0A7Y5VG39-F1
#
_entry.id   AF-A0A7Y5VG39-F1
#
_cell.length_a   1.000
_cell.length_b   1.000
_cell.length_c   1.000
_cell.angle_alpha   90.00
_cell.angle_beta   90.00
_cell.angle_gamma   90.00
#
_symmetry.space_group_name_H-M   'P 1'
#
loop_
_entity.id
_entity.type
_entity.pdbx_description
1 polymer ?
#
loop_
_entity_poly.entity_id
_entity_poly.type
_entity_poly.pdbx_seq_one_letter_code
_entity_poly.pdbx_strand_id
1 'polypeptide(L)'
;MPKEDIAPYLRNLALKREFERQGLDLDAVMEYTPLDLDLENRRLQNLLNFIDQYRKCGSQDIMETIANGYVFPPIFPLISPESDWYRFEQWMKGEIISKKLLDQLPEEISLRKPAEIDDDEIEKAIEQLIESLEKAGCGASLYDDIPARLVYTYLYEVLHETIEVFEPGGGFWFFDGCSGYCPGCFQRPWCEFGQSSCWNEDEEAGKMHLIEELSQYVCATPQSLAILQQLQAEQDAAFERFEAENPYPGMGLSQRDEEWRAKLN
;
A
#
# COMPACT_ATOMS: atom_id res chain seq x y z
N MET A 1 -30.80 12.39 -20.11
CA MET A 1 -29.86 11.27 -19.88
C MET A 1 -30.46 10.05 -20.54
N PRO A 2 -29.75 9.39 -21.47
CA PRO A 2 -30.25 8.16 -22.07
C PRO A 2 -30.50 7.14 -20.95
N LYS A 3 -31.45 6.22 -21.15
CA LYS A 3 -31.61 5.06 -20.26
C LYS A 3 -30.29 4.29 -20.32
N GLU A 4 -29.39 4.58 -19.40
CA GLU A 4 -28.19 3.78 -19.16
C GLU A 4 -28.65 2.33 -19.04
N ASP A 5 -27.92 1.44 -19.71
CA ASP A 5 -28.22 0.02 -19.69
C ASP A 5 -28.22 -0.43 -18.22
N ILE A 6 -29.40 -0.80 -17.71
CA ILE A 6 -29.58 -1.20 -16.31
C ILE A 6 -29.02 -2.62 -16.09
N ALA A 7 -28.70 -3.36 -17.17
CA ALA A 7 -28.29 -4.76 -17.10
C ALA A 7 -26.97 -4.98 -16.32
N PRO A 8 -25.87 -4.22 -16.55
CA PRO A 8 -24.63 -4.37 -15.76
C PRO A 8 -24.85 -4.14 -14.27
N TYR A 9 -25.70 -3.16 -13.91
CA TYR A 9 -26.04 -2.89 -12.51
C TYR A 9 -26.83 -4.03 -11.86
N LEU A 10 -27.86 -4.56 -12.53
CA LEU A 10 -28.64 -5.69 -12.02
C LEU A 10 -27.79 -6.95 -11.86
N ARG A 11 -26.87 -7.18 -12.80
CA ARG A 11 -25.89 -8.27 -12.71
C ARG A 11 -24.97 -8.09 -11.50
N ASN A 12 -24.47 -6.88 -11.27
CA ASN A 12 -23.60 -6.56 -10.13
C ASN A 12 -24.29 -6.86 -8.80
N LEU A 13 -25.53 -6.38 -8.66
CA LEU A 13 -26.34 -6.61 -7.47
C LEU A 13 -26.62 -8.11 -7.25
N ALA A 14 -26.90 -8.87 -8.32
CA ALA A 14 -27.12 -10.30 -8.24
C ALA A 14 -25.84 -11.05 -7.78
N LEU A 15 -24.68 -10.65 -8.29
CA LEU A 15 -23.40 -11.23 -7.89
C LEU A 15 -23.05 -10.91 -6.44
N LYS A 16 -23.24 -9.66 -5.98
CA LYS A 16 -23.00 -9.28 -4.57
C LYS A 16 -23.89 -10.06 -3.60
N ARG A 17 -25.18 -10.21 -3.92
CA ARG A 17 -26.12 -11.05 -3.15
C ARG A 17 -25.71 -12.52 -3.09
N GLU A 18 -24.94 -13.00 -4.06
CA GLU A 18 -24.43 -14.36 -4.04
C GLU A 18 -23.41 -14.56 -2.91
N PHE A 19 -22.49 -13.61 -2.71
CA PHE A 19 -21.54 -13.63 -1.59
C PHE A 19 -22.27 -13.55 -0.25
N GLU A 20 -23.25 -12.65 -0.12
CA GLU A 20 -24.10 -12.53 1.08
C GLU A 20 -24.80 -13.87 1.41
N ARG A 21 -25.37 -14.52 0.40
CA ARG A 21 -26.04 -15.83 0.54
C ARG A 21 -25.09 -16.93 0.98
N GLN A 22 -23.81 -16.81 0.63
CA GLN A 22 -22.75 -17.73 1.05
C GLN A 22 -22.11 -17.34 2.39
N GLY A 23 -22.54 -16.24 3.01
CA GLY A 23 -21.97 -15.73 4.26
C GLY A 23 -20.55 -15.20 4.13
N LEU A 24 -20.17 -14.74 2.94
CA LEU A 24 -18.83 -14.22 2.65
C LEU A 24 -18.87 -12.69 2.62
N ASP A 25 -18.01 -12.08 3.43
CA ASP A 25 -17.84 -10.62 3.46
C ASP A 25 -16.96 -10.15 2.31
N LEU A 26 -17.58 -9.60 1.27
CA LEU A 26 -16.89 -9.21 0.06
C LEU A 26 -15.93 -8.03 0.27
N ASP A 27 -16.26 -7.11 1.18
CA ASP A 27 -15.47 -5.90 1.45
C ASP A 27 -14.07 -6.24 1.98
N ALA A 28 -13.91 -7.41 2.59
CA ALA A 28 -12.65 -7.85 3.16
C ALA A 28 -11.59 -8.24 2.09
N VAL A 29 -12.02 -8.59 0.87
CA VAL A 29 -11.14 -9.17 -0.17
C VAL A 29 -11.22 -8.46 -1.53
N MET A 30 -12.06 -7.44 -1.68
CA MET A 30 -12.30 -6.81 -2.98
C MET A 30 -12.18 -5.29 -2.94
N GLU A 31 -11.49 -4.73 -3.93
CA GLU A 31 -11.56 -3.30 -4.25
C GLU A 31 -12.61 -3.06 -5.35
N TYR A 32 -13.59 -2.21 -5.03
CA TYR A 32 -14.68 -1.89 -5.95
C TYR A 32 -14.26 -0.90 -7.04
N THR A 33 -14.85 -1.05 -8.22
CA THR A 33 -14.64 -0.15 -9.36
C THR A 33 -16.00 0.39 -9.81
N PRO A 34 -16.63 1.26 -9.00
CA PRO A 34 -18.03 1.66 -9.22
C PRO A 34 -18.25 2.43 -10.53
N LEU A 35 -17.20 2.96 -11.13
CA LEU A 35 -17.23 3.65 -12.42
C LEU A 35 -17.12 2.71 -13.62
N ASP A 36 -16.80 1.43 -13.40
CA ASP A 36 -16.71 0.39 -14.43
C ASP A 36 -17.37 -0.91 -13.93
N LEU A 37 -18.70 -0.97 -14.09
CA LEU A 37 -19.51 -2.10 -13.65
C LEU A 37 -19.23 -3.38 -14.42
N ASP A 38 -18.75 -3.31 -15.67
CA ASP A 38 -18.43 -4.50 -16.45
C ASP A 38 -17.14 -5.17 -15.97
N LEU A 39 -16.13 -4.36 -15.61
CA LEU A 39 -14.93 -4.84 -14.93
C LEU A 39 -15.28 -5.43 -13.56
N GLU A 40 -16.08 -4.72 -12.76
CA GLU A 40 -16.49 -5.19 -11.44
C GLU A 40 -17.25 -6.53 -11.53
N ASN A 41 -18.22 -6.63 -12.45
CA ASN A 41 -18.96 -7.87 -12.71
C ASN A 41 -18.05 -9.04 -13.11
N ARG A 42 -17.01 -8.78 -13.91
CA ARG A 42 -16.04 -9.80 -14.31
C ARG A 42 -15.21 -10.27 -13.12
N ARG A 43 -14.74 -9.35 -12.27
CA ARG A 43 -13.99 -9.66 -11.04
C ARG A 43 -14.84 -10.51 -10.10
N LEU A 44 -16.09 -10.09 -9.82
CA LEU A 44 -17.04 -10.83 -8.99
C LEU A 44 -17.30 -12.24 -9.53
N GLN A 45 -17.56 -12.37 -10.83
CA GLN A 45 -17.80 -13.67 -11.45
C GLN A 45 -16.57 -14.58 -11.38
N ASN A 46 -15.38 -14.02 -11.62
CA ASN A 46 -14.13 -14.77 -11.52
C ASN A 46 -13.91 -15.27 -10.09
N LEU A 47 -14.17 -14.43 -9.08
CA LEU A 47 -14.06 -14.81 -7.68
C LEU A 47 -15.05 -15.91 -7.29
N LEU A 48 -16.32 -15.82 -7.71
CA LEU A 48 -17.30 -16.91 -7.49
C LEU A 48 -16.86 -18.22 -8.13
N ASN A 49 -16.37 -18.16 -9.39
CA ASN A 49 -15.87 -19.35 -10.08
C ASN A 49 -14.66 -19.96 -9.34
N PHE A 50 -13.77 -19.11 -8.83
CA PHE A 50 -12.61 -19.55 -8.06
C PHE A 50 -13.00 -20.19 -6.73
N ILE A 51 -13.96 -19.60 -6.01
CA ILE A 51 -14.52 -20.17 -4.77
C ILE A 51 -15.12 -21.56 -5.03
N ASP A 52 -15.89 -21.72 -6.11
CA ASP A 52 -16.48 -23.01 -6.47
C ASP A 52 -15.41 -24.05 -6.82
N GLN A 53 -14.31 -23.64 -7.46
CA GLN A 53 -13.17 -24.52 -7.72
C GLN A 53 -12.45 -24.89 -6.42
N TYR A 54 -12.18 -23.92 -5.55
CA TYR A 54 -11.53 -24.13 -4.27
C TYR A 54 -12.34 -25.08 -3.38
N ARG A 55 -13.66 -24.89 -3.28
CA ARG A 55 -14.52 -25.81 -2.51
C ARG A 55 -14.54 -27.24 -3.05
N LYS A 56 -14.33 -27.44 -4.35
CA LYS A 56 -14.22 -28.78 -4.96
C LYS A 56 -12.86 -29.42 -4.71
N CYS A 57 -11.80 -28.62 -4.73
CA CYS A 57 -10.43 -29.11 -4.58
C CYS A 57 -10.03 -29.28 -3.11
N GLY A 58 -10.47 -28.37 -2.24
CA GLY A 58 -10.23 -28.36 -0.80
C GLY A 58 -8.92 -27.70 -0.37
N SER A 59 -7.98 -27.43 -1.30
CA SER A 59 -6.71 -26.75 -1.01
C SER A 59 -6.07 -26.12 -2.25
N GLN A 60 -5.14 -25.18 -2.02
CA GLN A 60 -4.25 -24.61 -3.04
C GLN A 60 -3.48 -25.71 -3.81
N ASP A 61 -2.79 -26.60 -3.10
CA ASP A 61 -1.96 -27.65 -3.71
C ASP A 61 -2.69 -28.48 -4.77
N ILE A 62 -3.95 -28.83 -4.49
CA ILE A 62 -4.78 -29.62 -5.42
C ILE A 62 -5.18 -28.77 -6.63
N MET A 63 -5.53 -27.50 -6.42
CA MET A 63 -5.85 -26.58 -7.54
C MET A 63 -4.65 -26.38 -8.47
N GLU A 64 -3.47 -26.14 -7.92
CA GLU A 64 -2.24 -25.95 -8.69
C GLU A 64 -1.82 -27.24 -9.42
N THR A 65 -2.00 -28.39 -8.78
CA THR A 65 -1.76 -29.71 -9.41
C THR A 65 -2.69 -29.91 -10.61
N ILE A 66 -3.98 -29.59 -10.48
CA ILE A 66 -4.96 -29.72 -11.59
C ILE A 66 -4.67 -28.71 -12.70
N ALA A 67 -4.26 -27.49 -12.35
CA ALA A 67 -3.92 -26.43 -13.30
C ALA A 67 -2.57 -26.66 -13.99
N ASN A 68 -1.73 -27.57 -13.48
CA ASN A 68 -0.36 -27.79 -13.91
C ASN A 68 0.47 -26.48 -13.85
N GLY A 69 0.36 -25.76 -12.74
CA GLY A 69 1.06 -24.50 -12.51
C GLY A 69 0.45 -23.70 -11.36
N TYR A 70 1.05 -22.55 -11.07
CA TYR A 70 0.57 -21.63 -10.05
C TYR A 70 -0.81 -21.08 -10.42
N VAL A 71 -1.67 -20.97 -9.41
CA VAL A 71 -2.95 -20.27 -9.53
C VAL A 71 -3.06 -19.27 -8.40
N PHE A 72 -3.65 -18.12 -8.68
CA PHE A 72 -3.72 -17.01 -7.75
C PHE A 72 -5.19 -16.71 -7.44
N PRO A 73 -5.57 -16.56 -6.17
CA PRO A 73 -6.93 -16.17 -5.82
C PRO A 73 -7.19 -14.77 -6.40
N PRO A 74 -8.34 -14.54 -7.07
CA PRO A 74 -8.66 -13.25 -7.66
C PRO A 74 -9.23 -12.28 -6.62
N ILE A 75 -8.54 -12.15 -5.47
CA ILE A 75 -8.78 -11.15 -4.44
C ILE A 75 -7.92 -9.91 -4.70
N PHE A 76 -8.15 -8.82 -3.97
CA PHE A 76 -7.27 -7.66 -4.03
C PHE A 76 -5.87 -8.04 -3.52
N PRO A 77 -4.84 -7.93 -4.37
CA PRO A 77 -3.51 -8.45 -4.06
C PRO A 77 -2.84 -7.59 -2.98
N LEU A 78 -2.00 -8.24 -2.16
CA LEU A 78 -1.07 -7.56 -1.26
C LEU A 78 0.36 -7.65 -1.79
N ILE A 79 1.29 -8.08 -0.92
CA ILE A 79 2.73 -8.07 -1.13
C ILE A 79 3.16 -9.32 -1.91
N SER A 80 2.48 -10.45 -1.72
CA SER A 80 2.88 -11.73 -2.29
C SER A 80 1.71 -12.67 -2.59
N PRO A 81 1.86 -13.56 -3.59
CA PRO A 81 0.91 -14.64 -3.82
C PRO A 81 0.58 -15.50 -2.60
N GLU A 82 1.57 -15.78 -1.76
CA GLU A 82 1.43 -16.59 -0.55
C GLU A 82 0.53 -15.88 0.47
N SER A 83 0.73 -14.58 0.67
CA SER A 83 -0.14 -13.77 1.52
C SER A 83 -1.58 -13.69 0.99
N ASP A 84 -1.76 -13.65 -0.34
CA ASP A 84 -3.08 -13.61 -0.96
C ASP A 84 -3.83 -14.94 -0.77
N TRP A 85 -3.12 -16.06 -0.92
CA TRP A 85 -3.66 -17.39 -0.63
C TRP A 85 -4.07 -17.55 0.82
N TYR A 86 -3.19 -17.17 1.75
CA TYR A 86 -3.49 -17.26 3.16
C TYR A 86 -4.75 -16.45 3.51
N ARG A 87 -4.83 -15.19 3.06
CA ARG A 87 -6.02 -14.34 3.28
C ARG A 87 -7.27 -14.94 2.67
N PHE A 88 -7.19 -15.45 1.44
CA PHE A 88 -8.31 -16.11 0.79
C PHE A 88 -8.81 -17.32 1.61
N GLU A 89 -7.91 -18.15 2.13
CA GLU A 89 -8.30 -19.32 2.92
C GLU A 89 -8.91 -18.94 4.29
N GLN A 90 -8.36 -17.94 4.97
CA GLN A 90 -8.93 -17.37 6.21
C GLN A 90 -10.32 -16.79 5.96
N TRP A 91 -10.46 -16.01 4.88
CA TRP A 91 -11.75 -15.45 4.45
C TRP A 91 -12.79 -16.55 4.17
N MET A 92 -12.39 -17.62 3.49
CA MET A 92 -13.25 -18.78 3.22
C MET A 92 -13.71 -19.53 4.48
N LYS A 93 -12.95 -19.42 5.59
CA LYS A 93 -13.31 -19.96 6.91
C LYS A 93 -14.16 -18.99 7.75
N GLY A 94 -14.39 -17.77 7.26
CA GLY A 94 -15.03 -16.70 8.03
C GLY A 94 -14.13 -16.13 9.14
N GLU A 95 -12.81 -16.30 9.01
CA GLU A 95 -11.83 -15.77 9.94
C GLU A 95 -11.49 -14.31 9.60
N ILE A 96 -11.03 -13.56 10.60
CA ILE A 96 -10.66 -12.15 10.45
C ILE A 96 -9.35 -12.05 9.67
N ILE A 97 -9.37 -11.39 8.52
CA ILE A 97 -8.19 -11.23 7.64
C ILE A 97 -7.49 -9.88 7.75
N SER A 98 -8.03 -8.97 8.56
CA SER A 98 -7.44 -7.67 8.84
C SER A 98 -7.83 -7.19 10.24
N LYS A 99 -6.92 -6.56 10.96
CA LYS A 99 -7.16 -6.05 12.32
C LYS A 99 -6.53 -4.68 12.46
N LYS A 100 -7.09 -3.85 13.35
CA LYS A 100 -6.38 -2.63 13.75
C LYS A 100 -5.08 -3.02 14.44
N LEU A 101 -4.01 -2.31 14.16
CA LEU A 101 -2.72 -2.58 14.77
C LEU A 101 -2.78 -2.46 16.30
N LEU A 102 -3.52 -1.48 16.81
CA LEU A 102 -3.78 -1.30 18.24
C LEU A 102 -4.35 -2.56 18.90
N ASP A 103 -5.25 -3.28 18.22
CA ASP A 103 -5.91 -4.48 18.77
C ASP A 103 -4.97 -5.71 18.79
N GLN A 104 -3.77 -5.57 18.20
CA GLN A 104 -2.75 -6.62 18.14
C GLN A 104 -1.61 -6.39 19.15
N LEU A 105 -1.57 -5.23 19.81
CA LEU A 105 -0.57 -4.94 20.83
C LEU A 105 -0.85 -5.73 22.13
N PRO A 106 0.19 -6.01 22.93
CA PRO A 106 0.01 -6.59 24.27
C PRO A 106 -0.89 -5.73 25.17
N GLU A 107 -1.76 -6.35 25.97
CA GLU A 107 -2.73 -5.65 26.82
C GLU A 107 -2.08 -4.72 27.87
N GLU A 108 -0.82 -4.96 28.22
CA GLU A 108 -0.11 -4.24 29.27
C GLU A 108 0.48 -2.88 28.83
N ILE A 109 0.39 -2.50 27.55
CA ILE A 109 0.96 -1.22 27.11
C ILE A 109 0.08 -0.03 27.54
N SER A 110 0.71 0.95 28.20
CA SER A 110 0.06 2.23 28.50
C SER A 110 0.41 3.26 27.43
N LEU A 111 -0.48 3.40 26.45
CA LEU A 111 -0.33 4.37 25.37
C LEU A 111 -0.84 5.74 25.81
N ARG A 112 0.05 6.75 25.78
CA ARG A 112 -0.29 8.16 26.01
C ARG A 112 -0.30 8.89 24.67
N LYS A 113 -1.12 9.94 24.54
CA LYS A 113 -1.08 10.75 23.31
C LYS A 113 0.26 11.47 23.22
N PRO A 114 0.75 11.80 22.00
CA PRO A 114 2.01 12.53 21.85
C PRO A 114 2.08 13.82 22.67
N ALA A 115 0.99 14.57 22.83
CA ALA A 115 0.98 15.81 23.62
C ALA A 115 1.04 15.61 25.15
N GLU A 116 0.91 14.37 25.65
CA GLU A 116 0.83 14.02 27.08
C GLU A 116 2.15 13.41 27.62
N ILE A 117 3.18 13.33 26.76
CA ILE A 117 4.49 12.77 27.09
C ILE A 117 5.49 13.91 27.09
N ASP A 118 6.24 14.07 28.17
CA ASP A 118 7.29 15.08 28.25
C ASP A 118 8.49 14.71 27.35
N ASP A 119 9.27 15.69 26.90
CA ASP A 119 10.39 15.47 25.97
C ASP A 119 11.48 14.56 26.55
N ASP A 120 11.64 14.51 27.88
CA ASP A 120 12.61 13.64 28.56
C ASP A 120 12.16 12.17 28.67
N GLU A 121 10.86 11.89 28.51
CA GLU A 121 10.30 10.54 28.55
C GLU A 121 10.08 9.93 27.17
N ILE A 122 10.15 10.73 26.11
CA ILE A 122 9.63 10.33 24.80
C ILE A 122 10.43 9.23 24.12
N GLU A 123 11.75 9.25 24.21
CA GLU A 123 12.61 8.22 23.62
C GLU A 123 12.28 6.85 24.21
N LYS A 124 12.12 6.78 25.54
CA LYS A 124 11.69 5.57 26.24
C LYS A 124 10.28 5.11 25.81
N ALA A 125 9.37 6.06 25.55
CA ALA A 125 8.04 5.73 25.06
C ALA A 125 8.08 5.15 23.62
N ILE A 126 9.00 5.64 22.77
CA ILE A 126 9.25 5.08 21.43
C ILE A 126 9.79 3.65 21.54
N GLU A 127 10.81 3.43 22.38
CA GLU A 127 11.40 2.09 22.60
C GLU A 127 10.33 1.07 23.02
N GLN A 128 9.51 1.44 24.03
CA GLN A 128 8.41 0.58 24.50
C GLN A 128 7.37 0.29 23.42
N LEU A 129 7.07 1.27 22.58
CA LEU A 129 6.13 1.12 21.48
C LEU A 129 6.70 0.20 20.39
N ILE A 130 7.96 0.39 19.99
CA ILE A 130 8.64 -0.47 19.00
C ILE A 130 8.72 -1.91 19.50
N GLU A 131 9.14 -2.15 20.75
CA GLU A 131 9.17 -3.51 21.32
C GLU A 131 7.77 -4.17 21.32
N SER A 132 6.72 -3.38 21.47
CA SER A 132 5.34 -3.88 21.46
C SER A 132 4.85 -4.17 20.06
N LEU A 133 5.24 -3.36 19.08
CA LEU A 133 5.02 -3.62 17.66
C LEU A 133 5.74 -4.91 17.23
N GLU A 134 6.99 -5.11 17.65
CA GLU A 134 7.77 -6.32 17.34
C GLU A 134 7.10 -7.59 17.87
N LYS A 135 6.56 -7.54 19.10
CA LYS A 135 5.77 -8.64 19.67
C LYS A 135 4.46 -8.90 18.90
N ALA A 136 3.92 -7.87 18.25
CA ALA A 136 2.76 -7.97 17.37
C ALA A 136 3.12 -8.35 15.92
N GLY A 137 4.40 -8.67 15.63
CA GLY A 137 4.85 -9.03 14.28
C GLY A 137 5.01 -7.83 13.33
N CYS A 138 5.20 -6.64 13.88
CA CYS A 138 5.41 -5.40 13.13
C CYS A 138 6.72 -4.73 13.56
N GLY A 139 7.26 -3.84 12.75
CA GLY A 139 8.38 -3.00 13.12
C GLY A 139 8.36 -1.68 12.37
N ALA A 140 9.32 -0.82 12.70
CA ALA A 140 9.46 0.48 12.09
C ALA A 140 10.89 0.64 11.54
N SER A 141 11.02 1.22 10.36
CA SER A 141 12.30 1.55 9.73
C SER A 141 12.25 3.00 9.27
N LEU A 142 12.49 3.91 10.21
CA LEU A 142 12.48 5.35 9.96
C LEU A 142 13.91 5.88 9.81
N TYR A 143 14.08 7.03 9.18
CA TYR A 143 15.40 7.66 9.07
C TYR A 143 15.95 8.06 10.45
N ASP A 144 17.27 7.98 10.58
CA ASP A 144 17.97 8.51 11.75
C ASP A 144 17.80 10.04 11.86
N ASP A 145 18.09 10.58 13.05
CA ASP A 145 18.05 12.02 13.35
C ASP A 145 16.69 12.72 13.23
N ILE A 146 15.61 11.98 12.94
CA ILE A 146 14.25 12.51 13.05
C ILE A 146 13.97 12.83 14.52
N PRO A 147 13.45 14.04 14.84
CA PRO A 147 13.02 14.40 16.18
C PRO A 147 12.09 13.34 16.78
N ALA A 148 12.41 12.87 17.98
CA ALA A 148 11.68 11.81 18.67
C ALA A 148 10.16 12.10 18.75
N ARG A 149 9.76 13.37 18.90
CA ARG A 149 8.35 13.79 18.90
C ARG A 149 7.62 13.43 17.61
N LEU A 150 8.25 13.61 16.46
CA LEU A 150 7.68 13.25 15.17
C LEU A 150 7.60 11.74 15.01
N VAL A 151 8.66 11.02 15.39
CA VAL A 151 8.68 9.54 15.38
C VAL A 151 7.54 8.97 16.21
N TYR A 152 7.41 9.39 17.47
CA TYR A 152 6.35 8.89 18.35
C TYR A 152 4.96 9.25 17.82
N THR A 153 4.78 10.47 17.29
CA THR A 153 3.49 10.91 16.73
C THR A 153 3.08 10.03 15.55
N TYR A 154 4.00 9.80 14.61
CA TYR A 154 3.76 8.90 13.49
C TYR A 154 3.41 7.48 13.95
N LEU A 155 4.23 6.88 14.82
CA LEU A 155 3.98 5.52 15.31
C LEU A 155 2.64 5.41 16.04
N TYR A 156 2.26 6.44 16.82
CA TYR A 156 0.97 6.50 17.51
C TYR A 156 -0.20 6.56 16.52
N GLU A 157 -0.09 7.33 15.44
CA GLU A 157 -1.12 7.41 14.40
C GLU A 157 -1.30 6.08 13.67
N VAL A 158 -0.19 5.41 13.34
CA VAL A 158 -0.18 4.11 12.65
C VAL A 158 -0.87 3.02 13.46
N LEU A 159 -0.94 3.13 14.80
CA LEU A 159 -1.72 2.19 15.63
C LEU A 159 -3.19 2.11 15.25
N HIS A 160 -3.73 3.16 14.65
CA HIS A 160 -5.13 3.22 14.23
C HIS A 160 -5.36 2.67 12.82
N GLU A 161 -4.30 2.32 12.09
CA GLU A 161 -4.39 1.67 10.80
C GLU A 161 -4.88 0.22 10.94
N THR A 162 -5.62 -0.21 9.92
CA THR A 162 -6.03 -1.61 9.76
C THR A 162 -5.01 -2.28 8.88
N ILE A 163 -4.35 -3.31 9.40
CA ILE A 163 -3.37 -4.11 8.66
C ILE A 163 -3.90 -5.51 8.42
N GLU A 164 -3.49 -6.12 7.32
CA GLU A 164 -3.86 -7.48 6.98
C GLU A 164 -3.08 -8.49 7.82
N VAL A 165 -3.75 -9.60 8.15
CA VAL A 165 -3.17 -10.70 8.91
C VAL A 165 -2.34 -11.57 7.96
N PHE A 166 -1.07 -11.77 8.30
CA PHE A 166 -0.20 -12.70 7.58
C PHE A 166 -0.28 -14.13 8.12
N GLU A 167 0.33 -15.06 7.39
CA GLU A 167 0.40 -16.47 7.74
C GLU A 167 0.90 -16.71 9.18
N PRO A 168 0.49 -17.81 9.86
CA PRO A 168 0.96 -18.11 11.19
C PRO A 168 2.47 -18.35 11.18
N GLY A 169 3.23 -17.39 11.71
CA GLY A 169 4.69 -17.45 11.80
C GLY A 169 5.45 -16.90 10.59
N GLY A 170 4.78 -16.21 9.67
CA GLY A 170 5.43 -15.55 8.52
C GLY A 170 4.74 -14.24 8.16
N GLY A 171 5.52 -13.27 7.70
CA GLY A 171 5.08 -11.90 7.45
C GLY A 171 5.40 -10.97 8.62
N PHE A 172 6.12 -9.89 8.32
CA PHE A 172 6.47 -8.86 9.28
C PHE A 172 6.20 -7.51 8.61
N TRP A 173 5.25 -6.75 9.14
CA TRP A 173 4.93 -5.43 8.61
C TRP A 173 6.02 -4.45 9.02
N PHE A 174 6.60 -3.73 8.05
CA PHE A 174 7.52 -2.63 8.33
C PHE A 174 6.86 -1.30 7.99
N PHE A 175 6.77 -0.43 8.98
CA PHE A 175 6.36 0.95 8.81
C PHE A 175 7.59 1.80 8.52
N ASP A 176 7.73 2.24 7.27
CA ASP A 176 8.85 3.05 6.82
C ASP A 176 8.54 4.55 6.77
N GLY A 177 7.30 4.95 7.08
CA GLY A 177 6.82 6.33 7.04
C GLY A 177 6.87 7.01 5.67
N CYS A 178 6.97 6.24 4.58
CA CYS A 178 7.07 6.75 3.22
C CYS A 178 5.77 6.46 2.43
N SER A 179 5.06 7.51 2.02
CA SER A 179 3.89 7.39 1.14
C SER A 179 4.23 7.48 -0.36
N GLY A 180 5.50 7.74 -0.70
CA GLY A 180 5.92 8.10 -2.05
C GLY A 180 5.65 9.56 -2.44
N TYR A 181 4.99 10.35 -1.58
CA TYR A 181 4.71 11.77 -1.82
C TYR A 181 5.49 12.66 -0.83
N CYS A 182 6.62 13.21 -1.28
CA CYS A 182 7.53 13.95 -0.40
C CYS A 182 6.91 15.22 0.22
N PRO A 183 6.12 16.06 -0.48
CA PRO A 183 5.62 17.30 0.12
C PRO A 183 4.76 17.08 1.37
N GLY A 184 4.10 15.93 1.48
CA GLY A 184 3.32 15.52 2.66
C GLY A 184 4.07 14.66 3.67
N CYS A 185 5.36 14.38 3.47
CA CYS A 185 6.10 13.40 4.28
C CYS A 185 6.84 14.09 5.44
N PHE A 186 6.59 13.64 6.68
CA PHE A 186 7.27 14.16 7.87
C PHE A 186 8.78 13.85 7.89
N GLN A 187 9.22 12.81 7.16
CA GLN A 187 10.63 12.42 7.07
C GLN A 187 11.38 13.16 5.97
N ARG A 188 10.70 13.96 5.13
CA ARG A 188 11.28 14.60 3.95
C ARG A 188 12.63 15.29 4.24
N PRO A 189 12.81 16.05 5.34
CA PRO A 189 14.08 16.71 5.62
C PRO A 189 15.24 15.77 5.94
N TRP A 190 14.97 14.51 6.28
CA TRP A 190 15.97 13.51 6.68
C TRP A 190 16.12 12.36 5.68
N CYS A 191 15.19 12.23 4.74
CA CYS A 191 15.20 11.22 3.69
C CYS A 191 16.05 11.65 2.48
N GLU A 192 16.91 10.77 1.99
CA GLU A 192 17.78 11.01 0.81
C GLU A 192 16.98 11.44 -0.43
N PHE A 193 15.88 10.73 -0.73
CA PHE A 193 15.02 11.08 -1.85
C PHE A 193 14.30 12.42 -1.59
N GLY A 194 13.81 12.64 -0.36
CA GLY A 194 13.17 13.91 0.02
C GLY A 194 14.09 15.13 -0.09
N GLN A 195 15.40 14.95 0.10
CA GLN A 195 16.44 15.97 -0.01
C GLN A 195 17.02 16.15 -1.42
N SER A 196 16.67 15.29 -2.38
CA SER A 196 17.19 15.35 -3.76
C SER A 196 16.13 15.55 -4.83
N SER A 197 14.87 15.25 -4.53
CA SER A 197 13.77 15.38 -5.48
C SER A 197 13.08 16.73 -5.40
N CYS A 198 12.98 17.41 -6.54
CA CYS A 198 12.26 18.67 -6.68
C CYS A 198 10.81 18.40 -7.12
N TRP A 199 9.85 18.91 -6.34
CA TRP A 199 8.42 18.77 -6.59
C TRP A 199 7.81 20.10 -7.01
N ASN A 200 6.67 20.06 -7.72
CA ASN A 200 5.96 21.26 -8.17
C ASN A 200 5.60 22.18 -6.98
N GLU A 201 5.22 21.59 -5.85
CA GLU A 201 4.89 22.28 -4.61
C GLU A 201 6.08 23.08 -4.05
N ASP A 202 7.32 22.66 -4.33
CA ASP A 202 8.53 23.41 -3.94
C ASP A 202 8.71 24.67 -4.78
N GLU A 203 8.45 24.55 -6.08
CA GLU A 203 8.53 25.67 -7.02
C GLU A 203 7.46 26.71 -6.72
N GLU A 204 6.24 26.26 -6.47
CA GLU A 204 5.12 27.12 -6.05
C GLU A 204 5.42 27.83 -4.72
N ALA A 205 6.02 27.12 -3.77
CA ALA A 205 6.43 27.70 -2.48
C ALA A 205 7.69 28.60 -2.58
N GLY A 206 8.47 28.49 -3.65
CA GLY A 206 9.77 29.17 -3.82
C GLY A 206 10.86 28.67 -2.86
N LYS A 207 10.68 27.49 -2.25
CA LYS A 207 11.54 26.82 -1.27
C LYS A 207 11.08 25.36 -1.14
N MET A 208 11.86 24.49 -0.49
CA MET A 208 11.36 23.15 -0.14
C MET A 208 10.03 23.25 0.62
N HIS A 209 9.00 22.60 0.09
CA HIS A 209 7.69 22.50 0.70
C HIS A 209 7.74 21.51 1.87
N LEU A 210 7.25 21.93 3.03
CA LEU A 210 7.24 21.16 4.26
C LEU A 210 5.87 21.32 4.92
N ILE A 211 5.36 20.23 5.50
CA ILE A 211 4.15 20.26 6.32
C ILE A 211 4.33 21.16 7.56
N GLU A 212 3.24 21.68 8.11
CA GLU A 212 3.26 22.67 9.19
C GLU A 212 3.95 22.14 10.46
N GLU A 213 3.77 20.86 10.74
CA GLU A 213 4.34 20.13 11.88
C GLU A 213 5.88 20.18 11.89
N LEU A 214 6.51 20.36 10.74
CA LEU A 214 7.97 20.42 10.61
C LEU A 214 8.55 21.80 10.91
N SER A 215 7.71 22.84 10.98
CA SER A 215 8.15 24.24 11.15
C SER A 215 8.94 24.50 12.43
N GLN A 216 8.78 23.66 13.44
CA GLN A 216 9.51 23.75 14.72
C GLN A 216 10.92 23.14 14.65
N TYR A 217 11.18 22.27 13.67
CA TYR A 217 12.39 21.45 13.58
C TYR A 217 13.31 21.89 12.46
N VAL A 218 12.72 22.33 11.34
CA VAL A 218 13.45 22.67 10.12
C VAL A 218 12.88 23.94 9.49
N CYS A 219 13.74 24.68 8.79
CA CYS A 219 13.35 25.89 8.08
C CYS A 219 13.82 25.81 6.64
N ALA A 220 12.86 25.69 5.71
CA ALA A 220 13.13 25.74 4.29
C ALA A 220 13.40 27.19 3.84
N THR A 221 14.32 27.33 2.89
CA THR A 221 14.74 28.63 2.32
C THR A 221 14.76 28.55 0.79
N PRO A 222 14.80 29.68 0.07
CA PRO A 222 14.99 29.64 -1.39
C PRO A 222 16.25 28.86 -1.82
N GLN A 223 17.28 28.83 -0.96
CA GLN A 223 18.48 28.02 -1.21
C GLN A 223 18.18 26.52 -1.24
N SER A 224 17.24 26.04 -0.42
CA SER A 224 16.82 24.62 -0.45
C SER A 224 16.21 24.24 -1.80
N LEU A 225 15.37 25.10 -2.40
CA LEU A 225 14.83 24.86 -3.74
C LEU A 225 15.93 24.82 -4.80
N ALA A 226 16.88 25.76 -4.75
CA ALA A 226 18.00 25.77 -5.69
C ALA A 226 18.84 24.48 -5.62
N ILE A 227 19.04 23.93 -4.41
CA ILE A 227 19.72 22.64 -4.21
C ILE A 227 18.90 21.48 -4.81
N LEU A 228 17.59 21.42 -4.55
CA LEU A 228 16.71 20.38 -5.10
C LEU A 228 16.70 20.40 -6.63
N GLN A 229 16.56 21.58 -7.24
CA GLN A 229 16.59 21.74 -8.69
C GLN A 229 17.92 21.29 -9.29
N GLN A 230 19.03 21.59 -8.63
CA GLN A 230 20.35 21.15 -9.08
C GLN A 230 20.48 19.62 -9.01
N LEU A 231 20.11 19.00 -7.88
CA LEU A 231 20.21 17.55 -7.69
C LEU A 231 19.31 16.79 -8.67
N GLN A 232 18.08 17.25 -8.87
CA GLN A 232 17.16 16.69 -9.86
C GLN A 232 17.76 16.75 -11.27
N ALA A 233 18.30 17.92 -11.68
CA ALA A 233 18.91 18.06 -13.00
C ALA A 233 20.14 17.14 -13.18
N GLU A 234 20.92 16.91 -12.12
CA GLU A 234 22.04 15.97 -12.14
C GLU A 234 21.56 14.51 -12.29
N GLN A 235 20.48 14.13 -11.60
CA GLN A 235 19.86 12.80 -11.70
C GLN A 235 19.25 12.57 -13.09
N ASP A 236 18.49 13.53 -13.60
CA ASP A 236 17.88 13.46 -14.94
C ASP A 236 18.96 13.31 -16.01
N ALA A 237 20.02 14.11 -15.96
CA ALA A 237 21.14 14.00 -16.89
C ALA A 237 21.91 12.67 -16.75
N ALA A 238 21.98 12.08 -15.55
CA ALA A 238 22.57 10.76 -15.34
C ALA A 238 21.69 9.65 -15.92
N PHE A 239 20.36 9.76 -15.76
CA PHE A 239 19.40 8.83 -16.32
C PHE A 239 19.39 8.88 -17.86
N GLU A 240 19.38 10.07 -18.46
CA GLU A 240 19.50 10.24 -19.92
C GLU A 240 20.79 9.60 -20.48
N ARG A 241 21.93 9.77 -19.78
CA ARG A 241 23.19 9.09 -20.16
C ARG A 241 23.06 7.58 -20.05
N PHE A 242 22.47 7.08 -18.96
CA PHE A 242 22.25 5.65 -18.77
C PHE A 242 21.37 5.08 -19.89
N GLU A 243 20.28 5.74 -20.27
CA GLU A 243 19.41 5.34 -21.38
C GLU A 243 20.14 5.37 -22.74
N ALA A 244 20.99 6.36 -22.97
CA ALA A 244 21.77 6.46 -24.21
C ALA A 244 22.85 5.37 -24.33
N GLU A 245 23.49 5.00 -23.21
CA GLU A 245 24.53 3.96 -23.14
C GLU A 245 23.94 2.55 -23.09
N ASN A 246 22.75 2.41 -22.52
CA ASN A 246 21.98 1.18 -22.42
C ASN A 246 20.67 1.36 -23.18
N PRO A 247 20.74 1.58 -24.51
CA PRO A 247 19.53 1.68 -25.31
C PRO A 247 18.79 0.38 -25.09
N TYR A 248 17.65 0.46 -24.43
CA TYR A 248 16.79 -0.69 -24.20
C TYR A 248 16.64 -1.34 -25.58
N PRO A 249 17.10 -2.59 -25.80
CA PRO A 249 16.87 -3.27 -27.06
C PRO A 249 15.37 -3.41 -27.10
N GLY A 250 14.72 -2.48 -27.79
CA GLY A 250 13.38 -2.11 -27.40
C GLY A 250 12.53 -3.35 -27.21
N MET A 251 11.63 -3.31 -26.24
CA MET A 251 10.28 -3.67 -26.62
C MET A 251 9.86 -2.67 -27.71
N GLY A 252 10.47 -2.75 -28.90
CA GLY A 252 9.79 -2.38 -30.11
C GLY A 252 8.49 -3.13 -29.97
N LEU A 253 7.40 -2.35 -29.94
CA LEU A 253 6.05 -2.89 -29.96
C LEU A 253 6.13 -4.11 -30.85
N SER A 254 5.87 -5.28 -30.27
CA SER A 254 5.90 -6.48 -31.10
C SER A 254 4.95 -6.19 -32.28
N GLN A 255 5.17 -6.80 -33.42
CA GLN A 255 4.24 -6.64 -34.56
C GLN A 255 2.77 -6.84 -34.11
N ARG A 256 2.58 -7.65 -33.05
CA ARG A 256 1.34 -7.84 -32.28
C ARG A 256 0.81 -6.58 -31.57
N ASP A 257 1.65 -5.78 -30.95
CA ASP A 257 1.26 -4.56 -30.22
C ASP A 257 0.92 -3.42 -31.19
N GLU A 258 1.61 -3.36 -32.34
CA GLU A 258 1.24 -2.46 -33.45
C GLU A 258 -0.09 -2.88 -34.08
N GLU A 259 -0.31 -4.18 -34.32
CA GLU A 259 -1.59 -4.73 -34.77
C GLU A 259 -2.73 -4.50 -33.75
N TRP A 260 -2.42 -4.53 -32.45
CA TRP A 260 -3.39 -4.25 -31.39
C TRP A 260 -3.79 -2.77 -31.40
N ARG A 261 -2.83 -1.85 -31.52
CA ARG A 261 -3.10 -0.40 -31.66
C ARG A 261 -3.88 -0.07 -32.93
N ALA A 262 -3.59 -0.75 -34.04
CA ALA A 262 -4.32 -0.56 -35.30
C ALA A 262 -5.78 -1.05 -35.26
N LYS A 263 -6.14 -1.93 -34.30
CA LYS A 263 -7.53 -2.38 -34.09
C LYS A 263 -8.34 -1.46 -33.16
N LEU A 264 -7.66 -0.61 -32.40
CA LEU A 264 -8.28 0.32 -31.45
C LEU A 264 -8.53 1.72 -32.04
N ASN A 265 -7.91 2.03 -33.19
CA ASN A 265 -8.19 3.22 -34.00
C ASN A 265 -9.08 2.86 -35.19
#